data_AF-A0A535D3R7-F1
#
_entry.id   AF-A0A535D3R7-F1
#
_cell.length_a   1.000
_cell.length_b   1.000
_cell.length_c   1.000
_cell.angle_alpha   90.00
_cell.angle_beta   90.00
_cell.angle_gamma   90.00
#
_symmetry.space_group_name_H-M   'P 1'
#
loop_
_entity.id
_entity.type
_entity.pdbx_description
1 polymer ?
#
loop_
_entity_poly.entity_id
_entity_poly.type
_entity_poly.pdbx_seq_one_letter_code
_entity_poly.pdbx_strand_id
1 'polypeptide(L)' 'DLIRERTKAGLAAARARGRVGGRPKAQTLNTPKKVALAQSLYDNKDNTIDEICKTLNISRATLYRYIQAKQTHV' A
#
# COMPACT_ATOMS: atom_id res chain seq x y z
N ASP A 1 -25.21 24.31 4.51
CA ASP A 1 -25.52 23.23 3.55
C ASP A 1 -25.72 21.92 4.32
N LEU A 2 -26.95 21.72 4.83
CA LEU A 2 -27.29 20.76 5.90
C LEU A 2 -26.94 19.30 5.57
N ILE A 3 -26.99 18.95 4.29
CA ILE A 3 -26.71 17.59 3.81
C ILE A 3 -25.25 17.21 4.06
N ARG A 4 -24.31 18.14 3.82
CA ARG A 4 -22.87 17.87 3.97
C ARG A 4 -22.48 17.61 5.43
N GLU A 5 -23.08 18.32 6.37
CA GLU A 5 -22.81 18.13 7.80
C GLU A 5 -23.30 16.78 8.30
N ARG A 6 -24.51 16.37 7.87
CA ARG A 6 -25.05 15.04 8.19
C ARG A 6 -24.17 13.91 7.65
N THR A 7 -23.68 14.04 6.41
CA THR A 7 -22.76 13.05 5.83
C THR A 7 -21.43 12.98 6.61
N LYS A 8 -20.86 14.14 7.00
CA LYS A 8 -19.63 14.17 7.81
C LYS A 8 -19.82 13.53 9.18
N ALA A 9 -20.94 13.81 9.86
CA ALA A 9 -21.27 13.19 11.14
C ALA A 9 -21.42 11.67 11.03
N GLY A 10 -22.10 11.18 9.98
CA GLY A 10 -22.22 9.75 9.70
C GLY A 10 -20.87 9.07 9.41
N LEU A 11 -20.00 9.72 8.64
CA LEU A 11 -18.64 9.23 8.37
C LEU A 11 -17.79 9.19 9.64
N ALA A 12 -17.89 10.20 10.51
CA ALA A 12 -17.20 10.24 11.79
C ALA A 12 -17.65 9.09 12.70
N ALA A 13 -18.96 8.87 12.84
CA ALA A 13 -19.52 7.76 13.60
C ALA A 13 -19.08 6.40 13.05
N ALA A 14 -18.99 6.23 11.72
CA ALA A 14 -18.50 5.00 11.11
C ALA A 14 -17.01 4.76 11.39
N ARG A 15 -16.17 5.81 11.34
CA ARG A 15 -14.74 5.72 11.69
C ARG A 15 -14.53 5.36 13.16
N ALA A 16 -15.32 5.95 14.07
CA ALA A 16 -15.27 5.63 15.50
C ALA A 16 -15.59 4.16 15.79
N ARG A 17 -16.45 3.52 14.98
CA ARG A 17 -16.74 2.08 15.02
C ARG A 17 -15.65 1.22 14.38
N GLY A 18 -14.51 1.79 13.98
CA GLY A 18 -13.40 1.07 13.36
C GLY A 18 -13.51 0.86 11.86
N ARG A 19 -14.51 1.43 11.18
CA ARG A 19 -14.61 1.33 9.71
C ARG A 19 -13.57 2.23 9.06
N VAL A 20 -12.55 1.61 8.46
CA VAL A 20 -11.58 2.29 7.60
C VAL A 20 -12.18 2.41 6.20
N GLY A 21 -12.67 3.61 5.87
CA GLY A 21 -13.14 3.92 4.52
C GLY A 21 -11.99 4.21 3.54
N GLY A 22 -12.29 4.23 2.24
CA GLY A 22 -11.33 4.51 1.17
C GLY A 22 -11.06 3.31 0.27
N ARG A 23 -10.17 3.48 -0.71
CA ARG A 23 -9.75 2.38 -1.58
C ARG A 23 -8.91 1.38 -0.76
N PRO A 24 -9.22 0.08 -0.77
CA PRO A 24 -8.40 -0.92 -0.08
C PRO A 24 -6.96 -0.86 -0.60
N LYS A 25 -5.99 -1.13 0.29
CA LYS A 25 -4.58 -1.23 -0.10
C LYS A 25 -4.44 -2.25 -1.23
N ALA A 26 -3.57 -1.94 -2.19
CA ALA A 26 -3.38 -2.76 -3.38
C ALA A 26 -3.09 -4.22 -2.98
N GLN A 27 -3.98 -5.13 -3.40
CA GLN A 27 -3.91 -6.56 -3.07
C GLN A 27 -2.65 -7.26 -3.59
N THR A 28 -1.96 -6.67 -4.56
CA THR A 28 -0.78 -7.24 -5.20
C THR A 28 0.39 -7.45 -4.23
N LEU A 29 0.50 -6.61 -3.17
CA LEU A 29 1.47 -6.75 -2.07
C LEU A 29 0.79 -6.84 -0.69
N ASN A 30 -0.41 -7.42 -0.60
CA ASN A 30 -1.10 -7.59 0.69
C ASN A 30 -0.54 -8.74 1.54
N THR A 31 0.29 -9.61 0.98
CA THR A 31 0.87 -10.74 1.72
C THR A 31 2.29 -10.38 2.16
N PRO A 32 2.64 -10.55 3.44
CA PRO A 32 3.99 -10.25 3.95
C PRO A 32 5.09 -11.01 3.19
N LYS A 33 4.78 -12.22 2.71
CA LYS A 33 5.67 -13.02 1.85
C LYS A 33 6.04 -12.33 0.54
N LYS A 34 5.08 -11.67 -0.13
CA LYS A 34 5.33 -10.98 -1.40
C LYS A 34 6.17 -9.72 -1.20
N VAL A 35 5.96 -9.02 -0.08
CA VAL A 35 6.78 -7.87 0.31
C VAL A 35 8.21 -8.30 0.60
N ALA A 36 8.40 -9.40 1.35
CA ALA A 36 9.71 -9.96 1.62
C ALA A 36 10.44 -10.40 0.34
N LEU A 37 9.72 -11.04 -0.59
CA LEU A 37 10.26 -11.44 -1.90
C LEU A 37 10.68 -10.23 -2.75
N ALA A 38 9.83 -9.19 -2.80
CA ALA A 38 10.15 -7.95 -3.51
C ALA A 38 11.41 -7.29 -2.96
N GLN A 39 11.60 -7.37 -1.64
CA GLN A 39 12.78 -6.83 -0.99
C GLN A 39 14.02 -7.66 -1.25
N SER A 40 13.95 -9.00 -1.12
CA SER A 40 15.10 -9.85 -1.45
C SER A 40 15.53 -9.68 -2.90
N LEU A 41 14.58 -9.53 -3.83
CA LEU A 41 14.87 -9.28 -5.25
C LEU A 41 15.47 -7.89 -5.49
N TYR A 42 15.14 -6.90 -4.67
CA TYR A 42 15.73 -5.57 -4.74
C TYR A 42 17.15 -5.52 -4.15
N ASP A 43 17.37 -6.24 -3.05
CA ASP A 43 18.68 -6.34 -2.38
C ASP A 43 19.66 -7.17 -3.23
N ASN A 44 19.15 -8.21 -3.90
CA ASN A 44 19.86 -8.94 -4.95
C ASN A 44 19.88 -8.08 -6.22
N LYS A 45 20.89 -7.20 -6.33
CA LYS A 45 21.10 -6.26 -7.45
C LYS A 45 21.24 -6.89 -8.85
N ASP A 46 21.07 -8.20 -8.96
CA ASP A 46 21.11 -8.98 -10.20
C ASP A 46 19.85 -8.79 -11.06
N ASN A 47 18.72 -8.40 -10.46
CA ASN A 47 17.47 -8.20 -11.19
C ASN A 47 17.20 -6.72 -11.45
N THR A 48 16.77 -6.39 -12.67
CA THR A 48 16.36 -5.03 -12.98
C THR A 48 15.01 -4.71 -12.31
N ILE A 49 14.81 -3.44 -11.95
CA ILE A 49 13.56 -2.96 -11.35
C ILE A 49 12.33 -3.32 -12.22
N ASP A 50 12.50 -3.33 -13.54
CA ASP A 50 11.43 -3.64 -14.48
C ASP A 50 11.06 -5.13 -14.46
N GLU A 51 12.04 -6.03 -14.35
CA GLU A 51 11.82 -7.47 -14.18
C GLU A 51 11.14 -7.78 -12.85
N ILE A 52 11.55 -7.11 -11.76
CA ILE A 52 10.91 -7.24 -10.44
C ILE A 52 9.44 -6.81 -10.52
N CYS A 53 9.16 -5.69 -11.20
CA CYS A 53 7.80 -5.19 -11.39
C CYS A 53 6.94 -6.16 -12.21
N LYS A 54 7.49 -6.75 -13.29
CA LYS A 54 6.81 -7.76 -14.11
C LYS A 54 6.53 -9.03 -13.32
N THR A 55 7.53 -9.54 -12.60
CA THR A 55 7.45 -10.78 -11.82
C THR A 55 6.39 -10.68 -10.72
N LEU A 56 6.28 -9.52 -10.08
CA LEU A 56 5.34 -9.26 -8.99
C LEU A 56 4.00 -8.67 -9.48
N ASN A 57 3.88 -8.38 -10.77
CA ASN A 57 2.76 -7.70 -11.41
C ASN A 57 2.36 -6.40 -10.66
N ILE A 58 3.35 -5.55 -10.41
CA ILE A 58 3.19 -4.27 -9.71
C ILE A 58 3.76 -3.11 -10.53
N SER A 59 3.27 -1.90 -10.26
CA SER A 59 3.91 -0.69 -10.79
C SER A 59 5.19 -0.35 -10.03
N ARG A 60 6.13 0.33 -10.70
CA ARG A 60 7.34 0.91 -10.08
C ARG A 60 7.02 1.75 -8.84
N ALA A 61 5.95 2.55 -8.91
CA ALA A 61 5.49 3.37 -7.79
C ALA A 61 5.06 2.50 -6.58
N THR A 62 4.46 1.35 -6.83
CA THR A 62 4.09 0.41 -5.77
C THR A 62 5.33 -0.20 -5.14
N LEU A 63 6.31 -0.65 -5.93
CA LEU A 63 7.58 -1.19 -5.44
C LEU A 63 8.29 -0.18 -4.53
N TYR A 64 8.51 1.05 -5.01
CA TYR A 64 9.18 2.08 -4.21
C TYR A 64 8.43 2.45 -2.94
N ARG A 65 7.09 2.50 -2.97
CA ARG A 65 6.29 2.79 -1.78
C ARG A 65 6.52 1.76 -0.67
N TYR A 66 6.71 0.49 -1.01
CA TYR A 66 6.98 -0.56 -0.02
C TYR A 66 8.45 -0.60 0.42
N ILE A 67 9.40 -0.29 -0.46
CA ILE A 67 10.83 -0.20 -0.11
C ILE A 67 11.09 1.02 0.80
N GLN A 68 10.59 2.21 0.43
CA GLN A 68 10.77 3.44 1.21
C GLN A 68 10.09 3.36 2.58
N ALA A 69 8.90 2.75 2.68
CA ALA A 69 8.20 2.59 3.96
C ALA A 69 9.00 1.79 5.00
N LYS A 70 10.00 1.00 4.58
CA LYS A 70 10.89 0.27 5.49
C LYS A 70 12.14 1.06 5.87
N GLN A 71 12.54 2.05 5.05
CA GLN A 71 13.68 2.92 5.33
C GLN A 71 13.35 4.03 6.34
N THR A 72 12.07 4.36 6.51
CA THR A 72 11.60 5.33 7.51
C THR A 72 11.53 4.70 8.92
N HIS A 73 12.68 4.27 9.42
CA HIS A 73 12.93 4.06 10.85
C HIS A 73 14.07 5.02 11.24
N VAL A 74 13.73 6.30 11.43
CA VAL A 74 14.57 7.32 12.09
C VAL A 74 13.66 8.06 13.06
#